data_AF-F0ZRC8-F1
#
_entry.id   AF-F0ZRC8-F1
#
_cell.length_a   1.000
_cell.length_b   1.000
_cell.length_c   1.000
_cell.angle_alpha   90.00
_cell.angle_beta   90.00
_cell.angle_gamma   90.00
#
_symmetry.space_group_name_H-M   'P 1'
#
loop_
_entity.id
_entity.type
_entity.pdbx_description
1 polymer ?
#
loop_
_entity_poly.entity_id
_entity_poly.type
_entity_poly.pdbx_seq_one_letter_code
_entity_poly.pdbx_strand_id
1 'polypeptide(L)'
;MKIINLIAILLSILIASHATIACQTSYDCPGQYCVFTPKGSLCTGLGNLNTLCSTYPISGGVYFQGPPCGYNLTCKPHPRESCYSSCQV
;
A
#
# COMPACT_ATOMS: atom_id res chain seq x y z
N MET A 1 37.18 -0.58 -12.29
CA MET A 1 36.00 -0.29 -13.13
C MET A 1 34.77 -1.15 -12.81
N LYS A 2 34.89 -2.39 -12.28
CA LYS A 2 33.73 -3.23 -11.93
C LYS A 2 32.92 -2.77 -10.70
N ILE A 3 33.58 -2.23 -9.68
CA ILE A 3 32.94 -1.84 -8.40
C ILE A 3 32.00 -0.63 -8.55
N ILE A 4 32.40 0.38 -9.33
CA ILE A 4 31.59 1.59 -9.55
C ILE A 4 30.26 1.26 -10.25
N ASN A 5 30.28 0.34 -11.23
CA ASN A 5 29.06 -0.13 -11.89
C ASN A 5 28.15 -0.91 -10.93
N LEU A 6 28.72 -1.72 -10.02
CA LEU A 6 27.92 -2.47 -9.05
C LEU A 6 27.19 -1.53 -8.07
N ILE A 7 27.88 -0.50 -7.59
CA ILE A 7 27.30 0.51 -6.69
C ILE A 7 26.18 1.29 -7.39
N ALA A 8 26.38 1.69 -8.65
CA ALA A 8 25.36 2.39 -9.43
C ALA A 8 24.09 1.54 -9.62
N ILE A 9 24.23 0.25 -9.94
CA ILE A 9 23.11 -0.68 -10.10
C ILE A 9 22.36 -0.85 -8.77
N LEU A 10 23.07 -1.05 -7.66
CA LEU A 10 22.45 -1.14 -6.33
C LEU A 10 21.69 0.13 -5.96
N LEU A 11 22.25 1.31 -6.27
CA LEU A 11 21.57 2.59 -6.04
C LEU A 11 20.29 2.71 -6.88
N SER A 12 20.33 2.33 -8.16
CA SER A 12 19.15 2.36 -9.04
C SER A 12 18.04 1.44 -8.54
N ILE A 13 18.38 0.24 -8.07
CA ILE A 13 17.42 -0.71 -7.50
C ILE A 13 16.82 -0.15 -6.21
N LEU A 14 17.65 0.47 -5.35
CA LEU A 14 17.20 1.08 -4.10
C LEU A 14 16.28 2.28 -4.33
N ILE A 15 16.54 3.09 -5.37
CA ILE A 15 15.66 4.22 -5.71
C ILE A 15 14.34 3.69 -6.27
N ALA A 16 14.37 2.66 -7.12
CA ALA A 16 13.17 2.03 -7.67
C ALA A 16 12.30 1.35 -6.60
N SER A 17 12.90 0.80 -5.53
CA SER A 17 12.14 0.18 -4.43
C SER A 17 11.37 1.18 -3.55
N HIS A 18 11.71 2.48 -3.62
CA HIS A 18 11.06 3.55 -2.85
C HIS A 18 10.24 4.51 -3.71
N ALA A 19 10.14 4.27 -5.02
CA ALA A 19 9.27 5.05 -5.88
C ALA A 19 7.82 4.70 -5.55
N THR A 20 7.19 5.49 -4.68
CA THR A 20 5.74 5.44 -4.48
C THR A 20 5.06 5.86 -5.78
N ILE A 21 4.38 4.91 -6.43
CA ILE A 21 3.65 5.15 -7.68
C ILE A 21 2.34 5.82 -7.31
N ALA A 22 2.11 7.05 -7.79
CA ALA A 22 0.81 7.70 -7.68
C ALA A 22 -0.22 6.96 -8.52
N CYS A 23 -1.47 6.88 -8.04
CA CYS A 23 -2.54 6.17 -8.74
C CYS A 23 -3.85 6.94 -8.69
N GLN A 24 -4.70 6.73 -9.69
CA GLN A 24 -6.08 7.22 -9.67
C GLN A 24 -7.08 6.06 -9.53
N THR A 25 -6.70 4.90 -10.03
CA THR A 25 -7.49 3.67 -10.01
C THR A 25 -6.60 2.48 -9.69
N SER A 26 -7.20 1.33 -9.37
CA SER A 26 -6.42 0.11 -9.13
C SER A 26 -5.76 -0.46 -10.39
N TYR A 27 -6.15 -0.01 -11.59
CA TYR A 27 -5.47 -0.39 -12.83
C TYR A 27 -4.07 0.22 -12.96
N ASP A 28 -3.81 1.33 -12.26
CA ASP A 28 -2.49 1.98 -12.23
C ASP A 28 -1.48 1.18 -11.36
N CYS A 29 -1.96 0.20 -10.60
CA CYS A 29 -1.21 -0.56 -9.61
C CYS A 29 -1.19 -2.07 -9.94
N PRO A 30 -0.50 -2.51 -11.00
CA PRO A 30 -0.47 -3.92 -11.37
C PRO A 30 0.09 -4.79 -10.24
N GLY A 31 -0.72 -5.73 -9.75
CA GLY A 31 -0.37 -6.61 -8.63
C GLY A 31 -0.39 -5.95 -7.24
N GLN A 32 -0.93 -4.73 -7.14
CA GLN A 32 -1.03 -3.94 -5.92
C GLN A 32 -2.44 -3.31 -5.81
N TYR A 33 -2.61 -2.41 -4.83
CA TYR A 33 -3.86 -1.70 -4.57
C TYR A 33 -3.62 -0.20 -4.55
N CYS A 34 -4.50 0.56 -5.19
CA CYS A 34 -4.48 2.00 -5.07
C CYS A 34 -5.14 2.42 -3.75
N VAL A 35 -4.44 3.16 -2.89
CA VAL A 35 -4.95 3.61 -1.59
C VAL A 35 -4.98 5.13 -1.53
N PHE A 36 -6.16 5.68 -1.25
CA PHE A 36 -6.38 7.10 -1.05
C PHE A 36 -6.15 7.50 0.41
N THR A 37 -5.30 8.50 0.59
CA THR A 37 -5.06 9.18 1.88
C THR A 37 -5.28 10.69 1.70
N PRO A 38 -5.39 11.47 2.78
CA PRO A 38 -5.47 12.94 2.67
C PRO A 38 -4.26 13.59 1.97
N LYS A 39 -3.14 12.86 1.84
CA LYS A 39 -1.93 13.33 1.13
C LYS A 39 -1.92 12.99 -0.36
N GLY A 40 -2.90 12.22 -0.83
CA GLY A 40 -2.99 11.71 -2.20
C GLY A 40 -3.19 10.20 -2.26
N SER A 41 -3.27 9.67 -3.49
CA SER A 41 -3.42 8.23 -3.76
C SER A 41 -2.11 7.60 -4.23
N LEU A 42 -1.77 6.46 -3.62
CA LEU A 42 -0.54 5.73 -3.91
C LEU A 42 -0.80 4.23 -4.07
N CYS A 43 -0.05 3.58 -4.96
CA CYS A 43 -0.02 2.13 -5.04
C CYS A 43 0.69 1.56 -3.81
N THR A 44 0.06 0.56 -3.20
CA THR A 44 0.61 -0.17 -2.05
C THR A 44 0.22 -1.64 -2.12
N GLY A 45 1.03 -2.48 -1.47
CA GLY A 45 0.69 -3.89 -1.28
C GLY A 45 -0.41 -4.11 -0.24
N LEU A 46 -0.60 -5.38 0.12
CA LEU A 46 -1.50 -5.79 1.19
C LEU A 46 -1.11 -5.18 2.54
N GLY A 47 -2.10 -4.92 3.39
CA GLY A 47 -1.90 -4.41 4.74
C GLY A 47 -1.31 -5.46 5.68
N ASN A 48 -0.32 -5.07 6.47
CA ASN A 48 0.27 -5.90 7.53
C ASN A 48 -0.53 -5.77 8.85
N LEU A 49 -0.19 -6.56 9.86
CA LEU A 49 -0.79 -6.47 11.19
C LEU A 49 -0.77 -5.03 11.72
N ASN A 50 -1.88 -4.58 12.30
CA ASN A 50 -2.12 -3.22 12.83
C ASN A 50 -2.09 -2.08 11.80
N THR A 51 -1.96 -2.38 10.50
CA THR A 51 -2.12 -1.35 9.46
C THR A 51 -3.60 -0.98 9.34
N LEU A 52 -3.89 0.30 9.08
CA LEU A 52 -5.25 0.71 8.69
C LEU A 52 -5.68 -0.05 7.44
N CYS A 53 -6.97 -0.40 7.37
CA CYS A 53 -7.52 -1.19 6.28
C CYS A 53 -8.92 -0.73 5.88
N SER A 54 -9.25 -0.98 4.62
CA SER A 54 -10.61 -0.94 4.10
C SER A 54 -10.96 -2.29 3.48
N THR A 55 -12.12 -2.83 3.84
CA THR A 55 -12.62 -4.11 3.31
C THR A 55 -13.15 -3.95 1.89
N TYR A 56 -13.65 -2.77 1.55
CA TYR A 56 -14.32 -2.52 0.28
C TYR A 56 -13.67 -1.36 -0.47
N PRO A 57 -13.34 -1.53 -1.75
CA PRO A 57 -12.92 -0.41 -2.57
C PRO A 57 -14.09 0.54 -2.87
N ILE A 58 -13.77 1.82 -3.03
CA ILE A 58 -14.63 2.83 -3.64
C ILE A 58 -14.52 2.76 -5.18
N SER A 59 -15.13 3.73 -5.86
CA SER A 59 -15.11 3.83 -7.33
C SER A 59 -13.69 3.68 -7.92
N GLY A 60 -13.58 2.97 -9.05
CA GLY A 60 -12.30 2.70 -9.69
C GLY A 60 -11.42 1.67 -8.96
N GLY A 61 -11.97 0.96 -7.97
CA GLY A 61 -11.24 -0.08 -7.23
C GLY A 61 -10.29 0.46 -6.16
N VAL A 62 -10.32 1.77 -5.87
CA VAL A 62 -9.43 2.43 -4.91
C VAL A 62 -9.87 2.15 -3.49
N TYR A 63 -8.95 2.00 -2.55
CA TYR A 63 -9.28 1.78 -1.14
C TYR A 63 -9.07 3.06 -0.32
N PHE A 64 -9.99 3.34 0.60
CA PHE A 64 -9.91 4.51 1.46
C PHE A 64 -9.16 4.19 2.75
N GLN A 65 -8.22 5.07 3.15
CA GLN A 65 -7.39 4.98 4.36
C GLN A 65 -6.42 3.81 4.46
N GLY A 66 -6.68 2.67 3.81
CA GLY A 66 -5.78 1.53 3.84
C GLY A 66 -6.13 0.43 2.84
N PRO A 67 -5.15 -0.39 2.44
CA PRO A 67 -5.36 -1.51 1.52
C PRO A 67 -6.15 -2.66 2.20
N PRO A 68 -6.57 -3.67 1.43
CA PRO A 68 -7.04 -4.92 2.01
C PRO A 68 -5.91 -5.61 2.79
N CYS A 69 -6.29 -6.34 3.84
CA CYS A 69 -5.34 -7.02 4.71
C CYS A 69 -4.69 -8.23 4.02
N GLY A 70 -3.45 -8.53 4.41
CA GLY A 70 -2.72 -9.70 3.97
C GLY A 70 -3.32 -11.02 4.45
N TYR A 71 -2.74 -12.12 3.97
CA TYR A 71 -3.18 -13.47 4.31
C TYR A 71 -3.15 -13.71 5.84
N ASN A 72 -4.17 -14.38 6.37
CA ASN A 72 -4.40 -14.61 7.81
C ASN A 72 -4.70 -13.36 8.65
N LEU A 73 -5.03 -12.22 8.03
CA LEU A 73 -5.48 -11.02 8.72
C LEU A 73 -6.89 -10.65 8.27
N THR A 74 -7.69 -10.20 9.22
CA THR A 74 -9.05 -9.70 9.02
C THR A 74 -9.06 -8.20 9.29
N CYS A 75 -9.72 -7.43 8.43
CA CYS A 75 -9.96 -6.02 8.67
C CYS A 75 -11.07 -5.87 9.73
N LYS A 76 -10.70 -5.46 10.95
CA LYS A 76 -11.62 -5.36 12.09
C LYS A 76 -11.70 -3.90 12.59
N PRO A 77 -12.88 -3.43 13.03
CA PRO A 77 -13.02 -2.11 13.63
C PRO A 77 -12.12 -1.95 14.85
N HIS A 78 -11.51 -0.77 15.02
CA HIS A 78 -10.67 -0.53 16.19
C HIS A 78 -11.53 -0.38 17.45
N PRO A 79 -11.22 -1.09 18.56
CA PRO A 79 -12.09 -1.15 19.73
C PRO A 79 -12.22 0.17 20.51
N ARG A 80 -11.31 1.13 20.28
CA ARG A 80 -11.34 2.45 20.94
C ARG A 80 -11.85 3.58 20.05
N GLU A 81 -11.87 3.40 18.74
CA GLU A 81 -12.15 4.46 17.79
C GLU A 81 -12.95 3.87 16.62
N SER A 82 -14.27 4.09 16.65
CA SER A 82 -15.22 3.47 15.70
C SER A 82 -15.05 3.95 14.25
N CYS A 83 -14.16 4.93 14.01
CA CYS A 83 -13.98 5.57 12.70
C CYS A 83 -12.92 4.92 11.82
N TYR A 84 -12.15 3.94 12.32
CA TYR A 84 -11.19 3.22 11.51
C TYR A 84 -11.11 1.72 11.85
N SER A 85 -10.72 0.94 10.85
CA SER A 85 -10.45 -0.49 10.98
C SER A 85 -8.96 -0.76 10.78
N SER A 86 -8.44 -1.81 11.41
CA SER A 86 -7.07 -2.26 11.21
C SER A 86 -6.99 -3.77 10.96
N CYS A 87 -5.91 -4.19 10.33
CA CYS A 87 -5.64 -5.60 10.08
C CYS A 87 -5.27 -6.30 11.39
N GLN A 88 -6.06 -7.30 11.77
CA GLN A 88 -5.92 -8.06 13.00
C GLN A 88 -5.95 -9.55 12.68
N VAL A 89 -5.38 -10.38 13.54
CA VAL A 89 -5.61 -11.84 13.50
C VAL A 89 -7.07 -12.18 13.84
#